data_AF-A0A4P9TJ90-F1
#
_entry.id   AF-A0A4P9TJ90-F1
#
_cell.length_a   1.000
_cell.length_b   1.000
_cell.length_c   1.000
_cell.angle_alpha   90.00
_cell.angle_beta   90.00
_cell.angle_gamma   90.00
#
_symmetry.space_group_name_H-M   'P 1'
#
loop_
_entity.id
_entity.type
_entity.pdbx_description
1 polymer ?
#
loop_
_entity_poly.entity_id
_entity_poly.type
_entity_poly.pdbx_seq_one_letter_code
_entity_poly.pdbx_strand_id
1 'polypeptide(L)'
;MDDGLYQLDADGRFVAVNDVIVETTGYTRDDLLGERVSLVLADADVRRTKRELESVLESVVADLRLRIDEANADIEIAALPRVEGDASQLRQVFQSLLSNAIEYTDGEPPRISVDAERRGSEWLISVHDEGIGIESDDQDRVFEVFQRLHSRENYSGIGIGLALWQRIIERHGGEIRVDSEPGVGSTFSLTLPSVATDSR
;
A
#
# COMPACT_ATOMS: atom_id res chain seq x y z
N MET A 1 -18.81 14.96 -1.88
CA MET A 1 -18.39 15.57 -3.15
C MET A 1 -16.96 15.13 -3.36
N ASP A 2 -16.65 14.59 -4.54
CA ASP A 2 -15.40 13.92 -4.89
C ASP A 2 -14.13 14.65 -4.41
N ASP A 3 -13.46 14.12 -3.39
CA ASP A 3 -12.10 14.53 -3.02
C ASP A 3 -11.09 13.58 -3.66
N GLY A 4 -11.11 13.54 -4.99
CA GLY A 4 -10.06 12.90 -5.75
C GLY A 4 -8.72 13.54 -5.41
N LEU A 5 -7.77 12.72 -4.96
CA LEU A 5 -6.41 13.14 -4.62
C LEU A 5 -5.74 13.96 -5.73
N TYR A 6 -6.13 13.72 -6.98
CA TYR A 6 -5.75 14.46 -8.18
C TYR A 6 -6.65 14.09 -9.37
N GLN A 7 -6.57 14.86 -10.45
CA GLN A 7 -7.24 14.62 -11.74
C GLN A 7 -6.19 14.61 -12.85
N LEU A 8 -6.37 13.75 -13.86
CA LEU A 8 -5.49 13.66 -15.03
C LEU A 8 -6.20 13.97 -16.35
N ASP A 9 -5.43 14.34 -17.36
CA ASP A 9 -5.88 14.39 -18.77
C ASP A 9 -5.74 13.03 -19.48
N ALA A 10 -6.15 12.99 -20.76
CA ALA A 10 -6.07 11.80 -21.61
C ALA A 10 -4.62 11.32 -21.89
N ASP A 11 -3.63 12.17 -21.65
CA ASP A 11 -2.21 11.89 -21.84
C ASP A 11 -1.50 11.48 -20.53
N GLY A 12 -2.27 11.33 -19.44
CA GLY A 12 -1.80 10.92 -18.12
C GLY A 12 -1.07 12.01 -17.34
N ARG A 13 -1.37 13.29 -17.62
CA ARG A 13 -0.76 14.44 -16.93
C ARG A 13 -1.69 15.01 -15.87
N PHE A 14 -1.14 15.53 -14.77
CA PHE A 14 -1.96 16.15 -13.72
C PHE A 14 -2.63 17.43 -14.21
N VAL A 15 -3.95 17.50 -14.08
CA VAL A 15 -4.74 18.73 -14.32
C VAL A 15 -5.34 19.30 -13.05
N ALA A 16 -5.40 18.51 -11.98
CA ALA A 16 -5.68 18.98 -10.62
C ALA A 16 -4.94 18.08 -9.62
N VAL A 17 -4.53 18.64 -8.48
CA VAL A 17 -3.86 17.88 -7.40
C VAL A 17 -4.29 18.43 -6.04
N ASN A 18 -4.59 17.53 -5.11
CA ASN A 18 -4.90 17.83 -3.72
C ASN A 18 -3.60 17.99 -2.90
N ASP A 19 -3.69 18.61 -1.73
CA ASP A 19 -2.53 18.82 -0.85
C ASP A 19 -1.92 17.49 -0.38
N VAL A 20 -2.72 16.44 -0.27
CA VAL A 20 -2.24 15.12 0.15
C VAL A 20 -1.24 14.51 -0.86
N ILE A 21 -1.35 14.76 -2.18
CA ILE A 21 -0.33 14.27 -3.14
C ILE A 21 0.92 15.14 -3.13
N VAL A 22 0.78 16.43 -2.86
CA VAL A 22 1.91 17.36 -2.65
C VAL A 22 2.71 16.90 -1.43
N GLU A 23 2.04 16.58 -0.32
CA GLU A 23 2.67 16.06 0.90
C GLU A 23 3.30 14.68 0.70
N THR A 24 2.61 13.78 0.00
CA THR A 24 3.07 12.40 -0.24
C THR A 24 4.30 12.35 -1.14
N THR A 25 4.32 13.19 -2.18
CA THR A 25 5.39 13.15 -3.19
C THR A 25 6.53 14.12 -2.89
N GLY A 26 6.30 15.14 -2.05
CA GLY A 26 7.25 16.19 -1.74
C GLY A 26 7.39 17.26 -2.83
N TYR A 27 6.63 17.16 -3.92
CA TYR A 27 6.56 18.16 -4.99
C TYR A 27 5.51 19.22 -4.69
N THR A 28 5.73 20.45 -5.17
CA THR A 28 4.70 21.48 -5.06
C THR A 28 3.57 21.23 -6.04
N ARG A 29 2.39 21.79 -5.78
CA ARG A 29 1.24 21.71 -6.71
C ARG A 29 1.62 22.16 -8.13
N ASP A 30 2.39 23.23 -8.26
CA ASP A 30 2.85 23.75 -9.55
C ASP A 30 3.84 22.80 -10.25
N ASP A 31 4.69 22.08 -9.51
CA ASP A 31 5.60 21.07 -10.08
C ASP A 31 4.83 19.85 -10.59
N LEU A 32 3.66 19.57 -10.02
CA LEU A 32 2.82 18.45 -10.40
C LEU A 32 1.95 18.77 -11.62
N LEU A 33 1.37 19.97 -11.68
CA LEU A 33 0.42 20.33 -12.75
C LEU A 33 1.08 20.31 -14.13
N GLY A 34 0.47 19.59 -15.06
CA GLY A 34 0.98 19.37 -16.41
C GLY A 34 2.06 18.29 -16.48
N GLU A 35 2.60 17.81 -15.36
CA GLU A 35 3.56 16.73 -15.37
C GLU A 35 2.90 15.38 -15.54
N ARG A 36 3.64 14.46 -16.19
CA ARG A 36 3.18 13.08 -16.30
C ARG A 36 3.21 12.44 -14.94
N VAL A 37 2.09 11.86 -14.53
CA VAL A 37 1.99 11.12 -13.27
C VAL A 37 3.07 10.04 -13.16
N SER A 38 3.44 9.42 -14.28
CA SER A 38 4.50 8.41 -14.34
C SER A 38 5.90 8.96 -14.01
N LEU A 39 6.17 10.26 -14.24
CA LEU A 39 7.46 10.91 -14.00
C LEU A 39 7.55 11.47 -12.58
N VAL A 40 6.48 12.10 -12.09
CA VAL A 40 6.39 12.55 -10.70
C VAL A 40 6.51 11.38 -9.73
N LEU A 41 5.81 10.28 -10.04
CA LEU A 41 5.94 9.04 -9.27
C LEU A 41 7.26 8.32 -9.55
N ALA A 42 8.12 8.81 -10.47
CA ALA A 42 9.46 8.32 -10.77
C ALA A 42 10.58 9.05 -9.98
N ASP A 43 10.43 10.33 -9.63
CA ASP A 43 11.56 11.14 -9.13
C ASP A 43 11.56 11.48 -7.62
N ALA A 44 10.60 11.02 -6.81
CA ALA A 44 10.65 11.25 -5.36
C ALA A 44 11.81 10.48 -4.71
N ASP A 45 12.92 11.18 -4.40
CA ASP A 45 14.10 10.66 -3.71
C ASP A 45 13.72 9.93 -2.41
N VAL A 46 13.87 8.60 -2.39
CA VAL A 46 13.61 7.79 -1.20
C VAL A 46 14.73 8.02 -0.19
N ARG A 47 14.41 8.64 0.95
CA ARG A 47 15.36 8.78 2.06
C ARG A 47 15.52 7.44 2.78
N ARG A 48 16.36 6.56 2.24
CA ARG A 48 16.65 5.25 2.84
C ARG A 48 17.32 5.43 4.19
N THR A 49 16.63 5.05 5.25
CA THR A 49 17.24 4.91 6.58
C THR A 49 16.86 3.56 7.18
N LYS A 50 17.73 2.99 8.03
CA LYS A 50 17.40 1.78 8.80
C LYS A 50 16.21 2.07 9.72
N ARG A 51 15.15 1.27 9.65
CA ARG A 51 13.91 1.44 10.42
C ARG A 51 13.38 0.11 10.93
N GLU A 52 12.70 0.17 12.08
CA GLU A 52 11.93 -0.93 12.63
C GLU A 52 10.55 -0.91 11.98
N LEU A 53 10.23 -1.97 11.22
CA LEU A 53 8.94 -2.09 10.57
C LEU A 53 7.80 -2.21 11.59
N GLU A 54 8.11 -2.75 12.77
CA GLU A 54 7.24 -2.76 13.94
C GLU A 54 6.72 -1.36 14.29
N SER A 55 7.60 -0.37 14.46
CA SER A 55 7.20 1.01 14.76
C SER A 55 6.31 1.65 13.68
N VAL A 56 6.53 1.27 12.42
CA VAL A 56 5.71 1.73 11.29
C VAL A 56 4.31 1.13 11.40
N LEU A 57 4.19 -0.18 11.59
CA LEU A 57 2.89 -0.85 11.72
C LEU A 57 2.14 -0.41 12.97
N GLU A 58 2.82 -0.24 14.11
CA GLU A 58 2.20 0.30 15.33
C GLU A 58 1.55 1.66 15.09
N SER A 59 2.23 2.55 14.35
CA SER A 59 1.67 3.86 14.00
C SER A 59 0.44 3.74 13.11
N VAL A 60 0.47 2.84 12.12
CA VAL A 60 -0.65 2.59 11.21
C VAL A 60 -1.85 2.04 11.97
N VAL A 61 -1.64 1.03 12.82
CA VAL A 61 -2.70 0.44 13.65
C VAL A 61 -3.29 1.53 14.55
N ALA A 62 -2.46 2.40 15.13
CA ALA A 62 -2.93 3.52 15.95
C ALA A 62 -3.83 4.49 15.18
N ASP A 63 -3.49 4.81 13.92
CA ASP A 63 -4.30 5.67 13.06
C ASP A 63 -5.64 5.02 12.66
N LEU A 64 -5.63 3.69 12.48
CA LEU A 64 -6.80 2.92 12.06
C LEU A 64 -7.68 2.45 13.24
N ARG A 65 -7.32 2.74 14.49
CA ARG A 65 -8.03 2.27 15.70
C ARG A 65 -9.55 2.41 15.62
N LEU A 66 -10.04 3.58 15.22
CA LEU A 66 -11.48 3.80 15.13
C LEU A 66 -12.15 2.83 14.14
N ARG A 67 -11.54 2.62 12.96
CA ARG A 67 -12.05 1.69 11.94
C ARG A 67 -11.95 0.24 12.39
N ILE A 68 -10.87 -0.12 13.09
CA ILE A 68 -10.68 -1.45 13.68
C ILE A 68 -11.79 -1.74 14.70
N ASP A 69 -12.04 -0.78 15.61
CA ASP A 69 -13.07 -0.90 16.63
C ASP A 69 -14.48 -0.97 16.02
N GLU A 70 -14.78 -0.11 15.04
CA GLU A 70 -16.08 -0.08 14.36
C GLU A 70 -16.36 -1.37 13.56
N ALA A 71 -15.33 -1.94 12.91
CA ALA A 71 -15.42 -3.18 12.16
C ALA A 71 -15.33 -4.44 13.04
N ASN A 72 -14.98 -4.30 14.32
CA ASN A 72 -14.57 -5.41 15.20
C ASN A 72 -13.46 -6.28 14.56
N ALA A 73 -12.52 -5.64 13.86
CA ALA A 73 -11.46 -6.34 13.15
C ALA A 73 -10.45 -6.97 14.13
N ASP A 74 -10.07 -8.22 13.87
CA ASP A 74 -9.01 -8.93 14.57
C ASP A 74 -7.72 -8.83 13.75
N ILE A 75 -6.67 -8.27 14.36
CA ILE A 75 -5.40 -8.03 13.68
C ILE A 75 -4.27 -8.65 14.50
N GLU A 76 -3.66 -9.70 13.93
CA GLU A 76 -2.49 -10.36 14.49
C GLU A 76 -1.22 -9.89 13.77
N ILE A 77 -0.23 -9.40 14.51
CA ILE A 77 1.05 -8.93 13.94
C ILE A 77 2.18 -9.77 14.55
N ALA A 78 2.88 -10.53 13.71
CA ALA A 78 4.07 -11.27 14.10
C ALA A 78 5.27 -10.35 14.35
N ALA A 79 6.38 -10.91 14.84
CA ALA A 79 7.60 -10.14 15.03
C ALA A 79 8.15 -9.62 13.69
N LEU A 80 8.22 -8.30 13.52
CA LEU A 80 8.61 -7.66 12.25
C LEU A 80 10.11 -7.29 12.23
N PRO A 81 10.74 -7.35 11.04
CA PRO A 81 12.16 -7.11 10.91
C PRO A 81 12.52 -5.62 10.87
N ARG A 82 13.83 -5.36 10.97
CA ARG A 82 14.41 -4.09 10.56
C ARG A 82 14.70 -4.11 9.05
N VAL A 83 14.30 -3.06 8.37
CA VAL A 83 14.47 -2.88 6.91
C VAL A 83 15.06 -1.50 6.61
N GLU A 84 15.67 -1.35 5.43
CA GLU A 84 16.09 -0.04 4.94
C GLU A 84 14.98 0.57 4.08
N GLY A 85 14.53 1.76 4.44
CA GLY A 85 13.46 2.40 3.68
C GLY A 85 13.05 3.77 4.19
N ASP A 86 12.23 4.44 3.40
CA ASP A 86 11.52 5.63 3.82
C ASP A 86 10.28 5.22 4.63
N ALA A 87 10.28 5.59 5.91
CA ALA A 87 9.21 5.21 6.84
C ALA A 87 7.84 5.76 6.43
N SER A 88 7.78 6.94 5.81
CA SER A 88 6.51 7.55 5.41
C SER A 88 5.88 6.79 4.23
N GLN A 89 6.70 6.37 3.28
CA GLN A 89 6.24 5.59 2.13
C GLN A 89 5.85 4.16 2.53
N LEU A 90 6.65 3.50 3.37
CA LEU A 90 6.28 2.19 3.91
C LEU A 90 4.99 2.26 4.75
N ARG A 91 4.86 3.29 5.60
CA ARG A 91 3.62 3.54 6.36
C ARG A 91 2.42 3.66 5.43
N GLN A 92 2.54 4.40 4.33
CA GLN A 92 1.46 4.56 3.37
C GLN A 92 1.04 3.22 2.73
N VAL A 93 2.02 2.36 2.38
CA VAL A 93 1.72 1.02 1.86
C VAL A 93 0.95 0.19 2.88
N PHE A 94 1.45 0.08 4.12
CA PHE A 94 0.80 -0.73 5.15
C PHE A 94 -0.55 -0.17 5.59
N GLN A 95 -0.70 1.15 5.69
CA GLN A 95 -1.98 1.79 5.97
C GLN A 95 -3.02 1.45 4.91
N SER A 96 -2.60 1.44 3.65
CA SER A 96 -3.52 1.13 2.56
C SER A 96 -3.89 -0.35 2.53
N LEU A 97 -2.92 -1.25 2.75
CA LEU A 97 -3.18 -2.70 2.85
C LEU A 97 -4.14 -3.02 3.99
N LEU A 98 -3.87 -2.52 5.20
CA LEU A 98 -4.73 -2.76 6.36
C LEU A 98 -6.11 -2.10 6.21
N SER A 99 -6.16 -0.87 5.66
CA SER A 99 -7.44 -0.21 5.35
C SER A 99 -8.29 -1.05 4.41
N ASN A 100 -7.69 -1.60 3.34
CA ASN A 100 -8.39 -2.43 2.38
C ASN A 100 -8.90 -3.74 3.03
N ALA A 101 -8.05 -4.41 3.80
CA ALA A 101 -8.43 -5.63 4.49
C ALA A 101 -9.60 -5.41 5.48
N ILE A 102 -9.69 -4.24 6.13
CA ILE A 102 -10.83 -3.88 6.99
C ILE A 102 -12.09 -3.55 6.15
N GLU A 103 -11.92 -2.96 4.98
CA GLU A 103 -13.01 -2.43 4.14
C GLU A 103 -13.70 -3.50 3.30
N TYR A 104 -12.95 -4.50 2.81
CA TYR A 104 -13.40 -5.49 1.83
C TYR A 104 -13.65 -6.87 2.47
N THR A 105 -14.61 -6.92 3.40
CA THR A 105 -15.06 -8.17 4.06
C THR A 105 -16.42 -8.65 3.52
N ASP A 106 -16.71 -9.95 3.62
CA ASP A 106 -17.99 -10.58 3.24
C ASP A 106 -19.08 -10.47 4.35
N GLY A 107 -19.02 -9.41 5.15
CA GLY A 107 -19.97 -9.15 6.25
C GLY A 107 -19.63 -9.83 7.58
N GLU A 108 -18.54 -10.59 7.66
CA GLU A 108 -17.94 -11.04 8.92
C GLU A 108 -16.90 -10.03 9.44
N PRO A 109 -16.62 -10.00 10.75
CA PRO A 109 -15.54 -9.18 11.29
C PRO A 109 -14.20 -9.51 10.60
N PRO A 110 -13.47 -8.52 10.07
CA PRO A 110 -12.24 -8.77 9.33
C PRO A 110 -11.21 -9.48 10.20
N ARG A 111 -10.55 -10.51 9.64
CA ARG A 111 -9.39 -11.16 10.26
C ARG A 111 -8.19 -10.93 9.40
N ILE A 112 -7.15 -10.36 10.01
CA ILE A 112 -5.97 -9.89 9.30
C ILE A 112 -4.73 -10.39 10.03
N SER A 113 -3.80 -11.01 9.32
CA SER A 113 -2.48 -11.34 9.87
C SER A 113 -1.37 -10.63 9.12
N VAL A 114 -0.33 -10.21 9.85
CA VAL A 114 0.91 -9.68 9.26
C VAL A 114 2.08 -10.53 9.71
N ASP A 115 2.71 -11.17 8.73
CA ASP A 115 3.81 -12.12 8.93
C ASP A 115 5.09 -11.61 8.29
N ALA A 116 6.23 -12.06 8.81
CA ALA A 116 7.54 -11.77 8.22
C ALA A 116 8.45 -13.00 8.24
N GLU A 117 9.04 -13.30 7.08
CA GLU A 117 9.94 -14.42 6.87
C GLU A 117 11.27 -13.95 6.25
N ARG A 118 12.40 -14.37 6.82
CA ARG A 118 13.71 -14.05 6.23
C ARG A 118 14.03 -15.00 5.09
N ARG A 119 14.19 -14.46 3.88
CA ARG A 119 14.57 -15.19 2.66
C ARG A 119 15.92 -14.72 2.16
N GLY A 120 17.00 -15.34 2.66
CA GLY A 120 18.37 -15.02 2.24
C GLY A 120 18.79 -13.61 2.65
N SER A 121 18.88 -12.70 1.67
CA SER A 121 19.23 -11.27 1.86
C SER A 121 18.01 -10.36 1.95
N GLU A 122 16.80 -10.91 1.93
CA GLU A 122 15.55 -10.16 1.90
C GLU A 122 14.60 -10.65 3.00
N TRP A 123 13.61 -9.83 3.31
CA TRP A 123 12.45 -10.17 4.12
C TRP A 123 11.25 -10.26 3.21
N LEU A 124 10.52 -11.37 3.29
CA LEU A 124 9.15 -11.43 2.80
C LEU A 124 8.24 -10.98 3.94
N ILE A 125 7.42 -9.97 3.70
CA ILE A 125 6.36 -9.53 4.61
C ILE A 125 5.03 -9.85 3.92
N SER A 126 4.14 -10.54 4.62
CA SER A 126 2.85 -10.97 4.10
C SER A 126 1.74 -10.33 4.93
N VAL A 127 0.78 -9.69 4.27
CA VAL A 127 -0.48 -9.23 4.87
C VAL A 127 -1.59 -10.11 4.32
N HIS A 128 -2.18 -10.93 5.19
CA HIS A 128 -3.27 -11.84 4.86
C HIS A 128 -4.59 -11.28 5.40
N ASP A 129 -5.66 -11.41 4.62
CA ASP A 129 -7.03 -11.14 5.03
C ASP A 129 -7.98 -12.26 4.59
N GLU A 130 -9.02 -12.50 5.39
CA GLU A 130 -10.13 -13.42 5.07
C GLU A 130 -11.31 -12.67 4.43
N GLY A 131 -11.03 -11.68 3.57
CA GLY A 131 -12.03 -10.82 2.94
C GLY A 131 -12.74 -11.46 1.74
N ILE A 132 -13.38 -10.63 0.92
CA ILE A 132 -14.12 -11.07 -0.28
C ILE A 132 -13.22 -11.68 -1.38
N GLY A 133 -11.91 -11.46 -1.31
CA GLY A 133 -10.95 -11.88 -2.33
C GLY A 133 -11.06 -11.11 -3.66
N ILE A 134 -10.17 -11.45 -4.60
CA ILE A 134 -10.01 -10.79 -5.90
C ILE A 134 -10.07 -11.84 -7.01
N GLU A 135 -10.87 -11.60 -8.06
CA GLU A 135 -10.95 -12.50 -9.22
C GLU A 135 -9.59 -12.62 -9.92
N SER A 136 -9.26 -13.82 -10.40
CA SER A 136 -7.95 -14.11 -11.01
C SER A 136 -7.62 -13.21 -12.20
N ASP A 137 -8.62 -12.87 -13.03
CA ASP A 137 -8.46 -11.99 -14.20
C ASP A 137 -8.15 -10.54 -13.81
N ASP A 138 -8.43 -10.19 -12.55
CA ASP A 138 -8.25 -8.87 -11.98
C ASP A 138 -6.95 -8.77 -11.17
N GLN A 139 -6.39 -9.89 -10.68
CA GLN A 139 -5.15 -9.93 -9.88
C GLN A 139 -3.92 -9.37 -10.61
N ASP A 140 -3.74 -9.65 -11.89
CA ASP A 140 -2.65 -9.07 -12.68
C ASP A 140 -2.88 -7.58 -12.97
N ARG A 141 -4.15 -7.16 -12.98
CA ARG A 141 -4.60 -5.82 -13.34
C ARG A 141 -4.70 -4.88 -12.15
N VAL A 142 -4.70 -5.39 -10.92
CA VAL A 142 -4.81 -4.54 -9.73
C VAL A 142 -3.64 -3.58 -9.59
N PHE A 143 -2.47 -3.94 -10.14
CA PHE A 143 -1.29 -3.08 -10.14
C PHE A 143 -1.18 -2.19 -11.40
N GLU A 144 -2.10 -2.31 -12.35
CA GLU A 144 -2.18 -1.38 -13.47
C GLU A 144 -2.75 -0.04 -13.00
N VAL A 145 -2.08 1.05 -13.37
CA VAL A 145 -2.57 2.40 -13.06
C VAL A 145 -3.94 2.60 -13.73
N PHE A 146 -4.93 3.09 -12.98
CA PHE A 146 -6.28 3.48 -13.44
C PHE A 146 -7.32 2.37 -13.59
N GLN A 147 -7.07 1.16 -13.07
CA GLN A 147 -8.07 0.10 -13.14
C GLN A 147 -8.80 -0.09 -11.81
N ARG A 148 -10.14 0.07 -11.87
CA ARG A 148 -11.07 -0.29 -10.81
C ARG A 148 -11.66 -1.67 -11.13
N LEU A 149 -11.62 -2.57 -10.16
CA LEU A 149 -12.20 -3.91 -10.29
C LEU A 149 -13.70 -3.93 -10.05
N HIS A 150 -14.25 -2.94 -9.32
CA HIS A 150 -15.68 -2.88 -9.01
C HIS A 150 -16.33 -1.56 -9.48
N SER A 151 -17.08 -1.65 -10.58
CA SER A 151 -18.06 -0.65 -10.98
C SER A 151 -19.39 -0.94 -10.29
N ARG A 152 -19.53 -0.57 -9.01
CA ARG A 152 -20.83 -0.34 -8.35
C ARG A 152 -20.59 0.33 -6.99
N GLU A 153 -21.07 1.57 -6.92
CA GLU A 153 -21.48 2.32 -5.73
C GLU A 153 -21.05 1.72 -4.38
N ASN A 154 -19.97 2.26 -3.78
CA ASN A 154 -19.80 2.57 -2.34
C ASN A 154 -18.36 2.51 -1.78
N TYR A 155 -17.33 2.23 -2.58
CA TYR A 155 -15.94 2.21 -2.08
C TYR A 155 -15.08 3.31 -2.70
N SER A 156 -14.36 4.07 -1.87
CA SER A 156 -13.78 5.40 -2.18
C SER A 156 -12.41 5.38 -2.88
N GLY A 157 -11.95 4.24 -3.41
CA GLY A 157 -10.64 4.10 -4.06
C GLY A 157 -10.64 4.38 -5.58
N ILE A 158 -9.64 5.10 -6.09
CA ILE A 158 -9.51 5.47 -7.52
C ILE A 158 -8.74 4.40 -8.34
N GLY A 159 -8.41 3.23 -7.78
CA GLY A 159 -7.67 2.19 -8.52
C GLY A 159 -6.21 2.57 -8.84
N ILE A 160 -5.65 3.49 -8.04
CA ILE A 160 -4.28 4.00 -8.16
C ILE A 160 -3.39 3.45 -7.05
N GLY A 161 -3.97 3.07 -5.91
CA GLY A 161 -3.25 2.69 -4.70
C GLY A 161 -2.25 1.56 -4.93
N LEU A 162 -2.70 0.44 -5.52
CA LEU A 162 -1.87 -0.75 -5.73
C LEU A 162 -0.68 -0.49 -6.67
N ALA A 163 -0.88 0.26 -7.74
CA ALA A 163 0.21 0.67 -8.64
C ALA A 163 1.24 1.58 -7.93
N LEU A 164 0.77 2.47 -7.04
CA LEU A 164 1.66 3.29 -6.21
C LEU A 164 2.44 2.42 -5.22
N TRP A 165 1.82 1.41 -4.60
CA TRP A 165 2.50 0.51 -3.67
C TRP A 165 3.57 -0.31 -4.36
N GLN A 166 3.27 -0.87 -5.55
CA GLN A 166 4.27 -1.57 -6.34
C GLN A 166 5.48 -0.68 -6.59
N ARG A 167 5.27 0.59 -6.98
CA ARG A 167 6.37 1.54 -7.19
C ARG A 167 7.13 1.85 -5.92
N ILE A 168 6.46 2.05 -4.78
CA ILE A 168 7.12 2.27 -3.50
C ILE A 168 8.01 1.05 -3.18
N ILE A 169 7.48 -0.16 -3.27
CA ILE A 169 8.23 -1.38 -2.94
C ILE A 169 9.40 -1.61 -3.91
N GLU A 170 9.19 -1.41 -5.22
CA GLU A 170 10.26 -1.46 -6.23
C GLU A 170 11.38 -0.45 -5.95
N ARG A 171 11.05 0.79 -5.55
CA ARG A 171 12.04 1.79 -5.14
C ARG A 171 12.85 1.37 -3.91
N HIS A 172 12.26 0.56 -3.05
CA HIS A 172 12.93 -0.01 -1.89
C HIS A 172 13.79 -1.23 -2.25
N GLY A 173 13.87 -1.60 -3.53
CA GLY A 173 14.61 -2.77 -4.01
C GLY A 173 13.86 -4.08 -3.77
N GLY A 174 12.55 -4.00 -3.60
CA GLY A 174 11.67 -5.13 -3.37
C GLY A 174 10.68 -5.39 -4.49
N GLU A 175 9.80 -6.34 -4.27
CA GLU A 175 8.70 -6.70 -5.16
C GLU A 175 7.41 -6.85 -4.34
N ILE A 176 6.25 -6.57 -4.92
CA ILE A 176 4.95 -6.87 -4.31
C ILE A 176 4.18 -7.83 -5.21
N ARG A 177 3.47 -8.77 -4.61
CA ARG A 177 2.58 -9.74 -5.26
C ARG A 177 1.29 -9.86 -4.48
N VAL A 178 0.24 -10.32 -5.14
CA VAL A 178 -1.02 -10.68 -4.51
C VAL A 178 -1.37 -12.11 -4.91
N ASP A 179 -1.76 -12.91 -3.93
CA ASP A 179 -2.37 -14.21 -4.13
C ASP A 179 -3.76 -14.14 -3.51
N SER A 180 -4.82 -14.32 -4.29
CA SER A 180 -6.18 -14.20 -3.79
C SER A 180 -7.14 -15.21 -4.41
N GLU A 181 -8.18 -15.57 -3.65
CA GLU A 181 -9.27 -16.41 -4.14
C GLU A 181 -10.61 -15.79 -3.73
N PRO A 182 -11.55 -15.59 -4.68
CA PRO A 182 -12.87 -15.04 -4.37
C PRO A 182 -13.60 -15.83 -3.29
N GLY A 183 -14.09 -15.14 -2.27
CA GLY A 183 -14.78 -15.70 -1.10
C GLY A 183 -13.88 -16.41 -0.09
N VAL A 184 -12.55 -16.35 -0.26
CA VAL A 184 -11.58 -16.90 0.70
C VAL A 184 -10.73 -15.78 1.30
N GLY A 185 -10.30 -14.81 0.49
CA GLY A 185 -9.51 -13.67 0.95
C GLY A 185 -8.31 -13.36 0.05
N SER A 186 -7.42 -12.50 0.54
CA SER A 186 -6.23 -12.05 -0.19
C SER A 186 -4.97 -12.13 0.67
N THR A 187 -3.84 -12.38 0.03
CA THR A 187 -2.51 -12.31 0.64
C THR A 187 -1.63 -11.41 -0.19
N PHE A 188 -1.27 -10.25 0.36
CA PHE A 188 -0.31 -9.32 -0.22
C PHE A 188 1.08 -9.61 0.31
N SER A 189 1.98 -9.99 -0.58
CA SER A 189 3.35 -10.41 -0.28
C SER A 189 4.33 -9.38 -0.81
N LEU A 190 5.05 -8.67 0.07
CA LEU A 190 6.08 -7.70 -0.30
C LEU A 190 7.48 -8.15 0.15
N THR A 191 8.48 -8.03 -0.71
CA THR A 191 9.88 -8.25 -0.34
C THR A 191 10.55 -6.92 -0.03
N LEU A 192 11.43 -6.91 0.97
CA LEU A 192 12.30 -5.76 1.28
C LEU A 192 13.71 -6.25 1.58
N PRO A 193 14.76 -5.55 1.12
CA PRO A 193 16.14 -5.90 1.47
C PRO A 193 16.34 -5.94 2.99
N SER A 194 16.97 -7.01 3.47
CA SER A 194 17.40 -7.08 4.86
C SER A 194 18.49 -6.05 5.08
N VAL A 195 18.44 -5.33 6.21
CA VAL A 195 19.65 -4.70 6.73
C VAL A 195 20.69 -5.79 6.89
N ALA A 196 21.86 -5.65 6.27
CA ALA A 196 22.99 -6.46 6.65
C ALA A 196 23.21 -6.21 8.15
N THR A 197 23.14 -7.27 8.96
CA THR A 197 23.69 -7.21 10.31
C THR A 197 25.16 -6.89 10.11
N ASP A 198 25.56 -5.64 10.35
CA ASP A 198 26.97 -5.28 10.44
C ASP A 198 27.59 -6.25 11.45
N SER A 199 28.32 -7.23 10.94
CA SER A 199 29.17 -8.13 11.71
C SER A 199 30.19 -7.24 12.41
N ARG A 200 29.88 -6.87 13.64
CA ARG A 200 30.72 -6.06 14.49
C ARG A 200 31.82 -6.91 15.13
#